data_AF-K3X7J4-F1
#
_entry.id   AF-K3X7J4-F1
#
_cell.length_a   1.000
_cell.length_b   1.000
_cell.length_c   1.000
_cell.angle_alpha   90.00
_cell.angle_beta   90.00
_cell.angle_gamma   90.00
#
_symmetry.space_group_name_H-M   'P 1'
#
loop_
_entity.id
_entity.type
_entity.pdbx_description
1 polymer ?
#
loop_
_entity_poly.entity_id
_entity_poly.type
_entity_poly.pdbx_seq_one_letter_code
_entity_poly.pdbx_strand_id
1 'polypeptide(L)'
;MRRYASVALLVLGGVSSTTSGVQMVAASAQLAEVTCTVPAKTLTFECDDLCDELQPCWYNSSAPKSTTSCPYECYSMYNSAYNPTTFVFLVPYGKWTSAQEQAGETPKVAAQGATKDTANYISKSNDLLENIDTLQLPAKTTAVSIVGGSYYGSNIVKGHASNVEFAADLIIKEPQVTQIYFANLNLQPQVDKLAGMFPSTATSIMFINGLLTTFPPGFTTFTALTNL
;
A
#
# COMPACT_ATOMS: atom_id res chain seq x y z
N MET A 1 30.46 -11.90 -13.91
CA MET A 1 31.82 -11.37 -13.64
C MET A 1 31.82 -9.86 -13.84
N ARG A 2 31.63 -9.06 -12.78
CA ARG A 2 31.96 -7.63 -12.79
C ARG A 2 32.73 -7.30 -11.51
N ARG A 3 33.78 -6.52 -11.72
CA ARG A 3 35.01 -6.47 -10.94
C ARG A 3 34.84 -5.63 -9.67
N TYR A 4 35.37 -6.14 -8.57
CA TYR A 4 35.62 -5.37 -7.35
C TYR A 4 36.69 -4.31 -7.62
N ALA A 5 36.44 -3.06 -7.24
CA ALA A 5 37.47 -2.04 -7.12
C ALA A 5 37.94 -2.01 -5.65
N SER A 6 38.98 -2.79 -5.35
CA SER A 6 39.77 -2.62 -4.13
C SER A 6 40.72 -1.44 -4.34
N VAL A 7 40.58 -0.38 -3.56
CA VAL A 7 41.55 0.71 -3.53
C VAL A 7 42.64 0.33 -2.53
N ALA A 8 43.82 -0.01 -3.05
CA ALA A 8 45.04 -0.21 -2.28
C ALA A 8 45.63 1.15 -1.90
N LEU A 9 45.84 1.36 -0.60
CA LEU A 9 46.53 2.54 -0.07
C LEU A 9 48.04 2.34 -0.21
N LEU A 10 48.66 3.07 -1.15
CA LEU A 10 50.11 3.07 -1.35
C LEU A 10 50.76 3.93 -0.26
N VAL A 11 51.53 3.33 0.64
CA VAL A 11 52.38 4.06 1.60
C VAL A 11 53.74 4.29 0.94
N LEU A 12 54.07 5.55 0.65
CA LEU A 12 55.44 5.98 0.39
C LEU A 12 55.82 7.05 1.42
N GLY A 13 56.81 6.70 2.23
CA GLY A 13 57.46 7.62 3.16
C GLY A 13 58.41 8.58 2.44
N GLY A 14 58.56 9.77 3.01
CA GLY A 14 59.54 10.76 2.60
C GLY A 14 59.39 12.05 3.41
N VAL A 15 60.27 12.24 4.39
CA VAL A 15 60.29 13.38 5.31
C VAL A 15 61.06 14.55 4.67
N SER A 16 60.50 15.76 4.65
CA SER A 16 61.24 17.01 4.92
C SER A 16 60.33 18.23 4.95
N SER A 17 60.59 19.05 5.96
CA SER A 17 59.82 20.20 6.43
C SER A 17 60.02 21.45 5.58
N THR A 18 58.93 22.10 5.16
CA THR A 18 58.84 23.57 5.06
C THR A 18 57.38 23.99 5.19
N THR A 19 57.14 24.93 6.09
CA THR A 19 55.86 25.56 6.40
C THR A 19 55.34 26.36 5.21
N SER A 20 54.30 25.86 4.57
CA SER A 20 53.35 26.64 3.77
C SER A 20 51.99 25.96 3.91
N GLY A 21 51.02 26.71 4.42
CA GLY A 21 49.69 26.20 4.71
C GLY A 21 48.99 25.72 3.45
N VAL A 22 49.01 24.41 3.22
CA VAL A 22 48.14 23.75 2.25
C VAL A 22 46.78 23.59 2.91
N GLN A 23 45.85 24.45 2.52
CA GLN A 23 44.45 24.37 2.92
C GLN A 23 43.89 23.08 2.30
N MET A 24 43.71 22.02 3.12
CA MET A 24 43.01 20.82 2.70
C MET A 24 41.55 21.20 2.46
N VAL A 25 41.19 21.39 1.19
CA VAL A 25 39.78 21.47 0.78
C VAL A 25 39.22 20.06 0.91
N ALA A 26 38.58 19.78 2.05
CA ALA A 26 37.78 18.58 2.21
C ALA A 26 36.63 18.66 1.21
N ALA A 27 36.73 17.93 0.11
CA ALA A 27 35.62 17.71 -0.79
C ALA A 27 34.60 16.82 -0.06
N SER A 28 33.62 17.46 0.58
CA SER A 28 32.41 16.79 1.06
C SER A 28 31.64 16.29 -0.16
N ALA A 29 31.81 15.00 -0.48
CA ALA A 29 30.91 14.32 -1.41
C ALA A 29 29.51 14.33 -0.79
N GLN A 30 28.64 15.22 -1.29
CA GLN A 30 27.22 15.17 -0.99
C GLN A 30 26.68 13.87 -1.59
N LEU A 31 26.46 12.87 -0.72
CA LEU A 31 25.64 11.72 -1.05
C LEU A 31 24.25 12.27 -1.44
N ALA A 32 23.84 12.05 -2.68
CA ALA A 32 22.48 12.33 -3.10
C ALA A 32 21.54 11.51 -2.23
N GLU A 33 20.65 12.16 -1.48
CA GLU A 33 19.61 11.46 -0.74
C GLU A 33 18.67 10.80 -1.76
N VAL A 34 18.40 9.51 -1.58
CA VAL A 34 17.40 8.80 -2.37
C VAL A 34 16.03 9.38 -2.05
N THR A 35 15.40 10.00 -3.04
CA THR A 35 14.01 10.44 -2.98
C THR A 35 13.11 9.33 -3.49
N CYS A 36 12.23 8.82 -2.62
CA CYS A 36 11.23 7.84 -3.02
C CYS A 36 10.08 8.55 -3.74
N THR A 37 9.68 7.99 -4.88
CA THR A 37 8.63 8.55 -5.73
C THR A 37 7.27 8.56 -5.02
N VAL A 38 7.01 7.55 -4.19
CA VAL A 38 5.75 7.41 -3.45
C VAL A 38 5.89 7.84 -1.98
N PRO A 39 4.81 8.34 -1.35
CA PRO A 39 4.79 8.64 0.08
C PRO A 39 5.08 7.41 0.94
N ALA A 40 5.68 7.62 2.10
CA ALA A 40 5.82 6.60 3.14
C ALA A 40 4.48 5.89 3.45
N LYS A 41 4.54 4.61 3.85
CA LYS A 41 3.36 3.81 4.24
C LYS A 41 2.31 3.63 3.14
N THR A 42 2.77 3.59 1.90
CA THR A 42 1.93 3.42 0.71
C THR A 42 2.11 2.03 0.13
N LEU A 43 1.00 1.35 -0.19
CA LEU A 43 1.00 0.19 -1.09
C LEU A 43 0.94 0.69 -2.54
N THR A 44 1.87 0.28 -3.38
CA THR A 44 1.98 0.71 -4.78
C THR A 44 2.49 -0.42 -5.68
N PHE A 45 2.47 -0.22 -6.99
CA PHE A 45 3.17 -1.05 -7.99
C PHE A 45 4.45 -0.37 -8.52
N GLU A 46 4.70 0.88 -8.13
CA GLU A 46 5.90 1.63 -8.49
C GLU A 46 7.03 1.35 -7.49
N CYS A 47 7.67 0.18 -7.65
CA CYS A 47 8.60 -0.40 -6.67
C CYS A 47 10.08 -0.16 -6.98
N ASP A 48 10.42 0.84 -7.81
CA ASP A 48 11.79 1.15 -8.28
C ASP A 48 12.53 -0.10 -8.81
N ASP A 49 11.84 -0.96 -9.57
CA ASP A 49 12.33 -2.24 -10.11
C ASP A 49 12.86 -3.24 -9.05
N LEU A 50 12.49 -3.07 -7.76
CA LEU A 50 12.91 -3.96 -6.68
C LEU A 50 12.06 -5.23 -6.54
N CYS A 51 10.85 -5.22 -7.08
CA CYS A 51 9.90 -6.33 -7.04
C CYS A 51 9.67 -6.88 -8.44
N ASP A 52 9.21 -8.13 -8.54
CA ASP A 52 8.91 -8.71 -9.86
C ASP A 52 7.73 -7.96 -10.51
N GLU A 53 7.61 -8.11 -11.83
CA GLU A 53 6.51 -7.51 -12.60
C GLU A 53 5.14 -7.86 -11.99
N LEU A 54 4.29 -6.85 -11.83
CA LEU A 54 2.95 -6.96 -11.22
C LEU A 54 2.97 -7.50 -9.78
N GLN A 55 4.08 -7.39 -9.05
CA GLN A 55 4.07 -7.53 -7.59
C GLN A 55 3.86 -6.16 -6.95
N PRO A 56 2.78 -5.95 -6.18
CA PRO A 56 2.67 -4.75 -5.39
C PRO A 56 3.73 -4.77 -4.29
N CYS A 57 4.13 -3.58 -3.86
CA CYS A 57 5.03 -3.40 -2.74
C CYS A 57 4.51 -2.33 -1.78
N TRP A 58 4.97 -2.42 -0.54
CA TRP A 58 4.69 -1.42 0.47
C TRP A 58 5.96 -0.65 0.83
N TYR A 59 5.87 0.68 0.84
CA TYR A 59 6.98 1.53 1.28
C TYR A 59 7.13 1.48 2.81
N ASN A 60 8.14 0.72 3.26
CA ASN A 60 8.50 0.54 4.65
C ASN A 60 9.22 1.75 5.23
N SER A 61 8.45 2.69 5.77
CA SER A 61 9.00 3.90 6.41
C SER A 61 9.83 3.64 7.68
N SER A 62 9.74 2.43 8.25
CA SER A 62 10.44 2.05 9.48
C SER A 62 11.79 1.38 9.22
N ALA A 63 12.06 0.99 7.98
CA ALA A 63 13.35 0.45 7.59
C ALA A 63 14.37 1.58 7.40
N PRO A 64 15.66 1.34 7.71
CA PRO A 64 16.69 2.32 7.46
C PRO A 64 16.74 2.64 5.97
N LYS A 65 16.66 3.94 5.62
CA LYS A 65 16.82 4.36 4.22
C LYS A 65 18.22 3.96 3.76
N SER A 66 18.29 3.18 2.68
CA SER A 66 19.55 2.97 1.97
C SER A 66 19.92 4.26 1.23
N THR A 67 21.21 4.47 0.99
CA THR A 67 21.68 5.52 0.08
C THR A 67 21.46 5.18 -1.40
N THR A 68 20.91 4.00 -1.71
CA THR A 68 20.75 3.53 -3.10
C THR A 68 19.34 3.09 -3.49
N SER A 69 18.42 2.89 -2.53
CA SER A 69 17.04 2.47 -2.86
C SER A 69 16.05 2.72 -1.73
N CYS A 70 14.78 2.82 -2.10
CA CYS A 70 13.67 2.91 -1.16
C CYS A 70 13.42 1.53 -0.51
N PRO A 71 13.14 1.48 0.80
CA PRO A 71 12.87 0.22 1.48
C PRO A 71 11.45 -0.26 1.16
N TYR A 72 11.29 -0.97 0.05
CA TYR A 72 10.05 -1.64 -0.30
C TYR A 72 9.99 -3.07 0.25
N GLU A 73 8.79 -3.48 0.67
CA GLU A 73 8.44 -4.87 0.96
C GLU A 73 7.56 -5.39 -0.17
N CYS A 74 8.05 -6.37 -0.95
CA CYS A 74 7.33 -6.93 -2.10
C CYS A 74 6.30 -7.99 -1.69
N TYR A 75 5.20 -8.09 -2.42
CA TYR A 75 4.16 -9.09 -2.21
C TYR A 75 3.85 -9.89 -3.46
N SER A 76 3.62 -11.20 -3.27
CA SER A 76 3.01 -12.04 -4.29
C SER A 76 1.50 -11.81 -4.31
N MET A 77 0.96 -11.28 -5.42
CA MET A 77 -0.48 -11.03 -5.60
C MET A 77 -1.35 -12.26 -5.36
N TYR A 78 -0.89 -13.42 -5.83
CA TYR A 78 -1.61 -14.67 -5.70
C TYR A 78 -0.77 -15.64 -4.88
N ASN A 79 -1.35 -16.12 -3.80
CA ASN A 79 -0.88 -17.37 -3.21
C ASN A 79 -1.24 -18.51 -4.16
N SER A 80 -0.30 -19.40 -4.46
CA SER A 80 -0.44 -20.48 -5.45
C SER A 80 -1.60 -21.44 -5.18
N ALA A 81 -2.18 -21.40 -3.98
CA ALA A 81 -3.37 -22.16 -3.59
C ALA A 81 -4.72 -21.50 -3.96
N TYR A 82 -4.75 -20.24 -4.44
CA TYR A 82 -5.99 -19.48 -4.63
C TYR A 82 -6.21 -18.98 -6.06
N ASN A 83 -7.49 -18.79 -6.40
CA ASN A 83 -7.97 -18.40 -7.72
C ASN A 83 -7.32 -17.08 -8.18
N PRO A 84 -6.53 -17.07 -9.27
CA PRO A 84 -5.74 -15.91 -9.67
C PRO A 84 -6.55 -14.81 -10.38
N THR A 85 -7.86 -14.76 -10.15
CA THR A 85 -8.77 -13.76 -10.74
C THR A 85 -9.22 -12.70 -9.74
N THR A 86 -8.93 -12.87 -8.45
CA THR A 86 -9.31 -11.91 -7.40
C THR A 86 -8.06 -11.37 -6.72
N PHE A 87 -7.89 -10.05 -6.75
CA PHE A 87 -6.94 -9.37 -5.90
C PHE A 87 -7.57 -9.11 -4.53
N VAL A 88 -6.96 -9.63 -3.47
CA VAL A 88 -7.43 -9.43 -2.09
C VAL A 88 -6.31 -8.80 -1.27
N PHE A 89 -6.60 -7.65 -0.66
CA PHE A 89 -5.72 -6.99 0.28
C PHE A 89 -6.44 -6.77 1.61
N LEU A 90 -5.84 -7.29 2.68
CA LEU A 90 -6.36 -7.13 4.04
C LEU A 90 -5.61 -6.02 4.77
N VAL A 91 -6.35 -5.17 5.47
CA VAL A 91 -5.81 -4.12 6.33
C VAL A 91 -6.14 -4.44 7.79
N PRO A 92 -5.39 -5.33 8.47
CA PRO A 92 -5.59 -5.59 9.89
C PRO A 92 -5.68 -4.30 10.71
N TYR A 93 -6.64 -4.25 11.62
CA TYR A 93 -6.87 -3.08 12.47
C TYR A 93 -5.60 -2.72 13.27
N GLY A 94 -5.35 -1.42 13.36
CA GLY A 94 -4.26 -0.85 14.15
C GLY A 94 -4.79 -0.17 15.42
N LYS A 95 -4.13 0.91 15.82
CA LYS A 95 -4.51 1.76 16.95
C LYS A 95 -5.54 2.83 16.59
N TRP A 96 -5.78 3.06 15.30
CA TRP A 96 -6.82 3.98 14.86
C TRP A 96 -8.20 3.47 15.31
N THR A 97 -9.07 4.39 15.70
CA THR A 97 -10.45 4.09 16.13
C THR A 97 -11.40 5.05 15.42
N SER A 98 -12.55 4.53 14.97
CA SER A 98 -13.57 5.36 14.36
C SER A 98 -14.32 6.22 15.39
N ALA A 99 -15.06 7.23 14.90
CA ALA A 99 -15.93 8.03 15.76
C ALA A 99 -17.00 7.16 16.44
N GLN A 100 -17.53 6.15 15.74
CA GLN A 100 -18.53 5.22 16.26
C GLN A 100 -17.97 4.34 17.39
N GLU A 101 -16.72 3.91 17.27
CA GLU A 101 -16.02 3.19 18.34
C GLU A 101 -15.77 4.07 19.55
N GLN A 102 -15.32 5.30 19.34
CA GLN A 102 -15.08 6.27 20.40
C GLN A 102 -16.37 6.64 21.14
N ALA A 103 -17.50 6.67 20.44
CA ALA A 103 -18.83 6.89 21.01
C ALA A 103 -19.36 5.67 21.80
N GLY A 104 -18.67 4.52 21.76
CA GLY A 104 -19.12 3.29 22.43
C GLY A 104 -20.28 2.60 21.72
N GLU A 105 -20.56 2.95 20.46
CA GLU A 105 -21.66 2.39 19.66
C GLU A 105 -21.28 1.03 19.04
N THR A 106 -19.99 0.67 19.11
CA THR A 106 -19.43 -0.55 18.54
C THR A 106 -19.32 -1.63 19.62
N PRO A 107 -19.89 -2.84 19.42
CA PRO A 107 -19.62 -3.97 20.30
C PRO A 107 -18.11 -4.20 20.40
N LYS A 108 -17.56 -4.30 21.61
CA LYS A 108 -16.15 -4.65 21.81
C LYS A 108 -15.87 -5.97 21.10
N VAL A 109 -15.07 -5.94 20.05
CA VAL A 109 -14.67 -7.16 19.35
C VAL A 109 -13.86 -7.99 20.34
N ALA A 110 -14.36 -9.17 20.70
CA ALA A 110 -13.54 -10.13 21.44
C ALA A 110 -12.23 -10.35 20.66
N ALA A 111 -11.11 -10.53 21.34
CA ALA A 111 -9.88 -10.97 20.69
C ALA A 111 -10.17 -12.32 19.99
N GLN A 112 -10.46 -12.29 18.70
CA GLN A 112 -10.96 -13.44 17.96
C GLN A 112 -9.83 -14.45 17.79
N GLY A 113 -10.05 -15.64 18.35
CA GLY A 113 -9.15 -16.78 18.24
C GLY A 113 -9.33 -17.52 16.90
N ALA A 114 -8.20 -17.87 16.30
CA ALA A 114 -7.97 -19.02 15.41
C ALA A 114 -8.64 -19.02 14.01
N THR A 115 -8.21 -18.12 13.14
CA THR A 115 -7.39 -18.35 11.90
C THR A 115 -7.51 -17.07 11.08
N LYS A 116 -6.42 -16.30 10.97
CA LYS A 116 -6.41 -15.04 10.21
C LYS A 116 -6.22 -15.36 8.73
N ASP A 117 -7.05 -14.77 7.86
CA ASP A 117 -6.89 -14.90 6.40
C ASP A 117 -5.63 -14.19 5.88
N THR A 118 -4.93 -13.45 6.75
CA THR A 118 -3.64 -12.80 6.48
C THR A 118 -2.52 -13.79 6.12
N ALA A 119 -2.71 -15.09 6.36
CA ALA A 119 -1.80 -16.13 5.86
C ALA A 119 -2.07 -16.50 4.39
N ASN A 120 -3.28 -16.24 3.91
CA ASN A 120 -3.74 -16.59 2.57
C ASN A 120 -3.69 -15.41 1.60
N TYR A 121 -3.90 -14.19 2.10
CA TYR A 121 -3.93 -12.96 1.31
C TYR A 121 -2.87 -11.97 1.77
N ILE A 122 -2.52 -11.06 0.86
CA ILE A 122 -1.62 -9.95 1.17
C ILE A 122 -2.26 -9.12 2.30
N SER A 123 -1.45 -8.71 3.26
CA SER A 123 -1.94 -7.87 4.34
C SER A 123 -0.88 -6.90 4.88
N LYS A 124 -1.35 -5.75 5.35
CA LYS A 124 -0.52 -4.81 6.13
C LYS A 124 -1.34 -4.12 7.21
N SER A 125 -0.80 -4.09 8.43
CA SER A 125 -1.45 -3.44 9.58
C SER A 125 -1.74 -1.97 9.27
N ASN A 126 -2.89 -1.48 9.73
CA ASN A 126 -3.25 -0.07 9.59
C ASN A 126 -2.35 0.89 10.38
N ASP A 127 -1.56 0.39 11.33
CA ASP A 127 -0.50 1.19 11.97
C ASP A 127 0.65 1.53 11.00
N LEU A 128 0.79 0.73 9.94
CA LEU A 128 1.89 0.77 8.98
C LEU A 128 1.45 1.15 7.57
N LEU A 129 0.15 1.14 7.29
CA LEU A 129 -0.44 1.47 5.99
C LEU A 129 -1.37 2.67 6.14
N GLU A 130 -1.07 3.72 5.39
CA GLU A 130 -1.88 4.94 5.32
C GLU A 130 -2.51 5.11 3.94
N ASN A 131 -1.80 4.74 2.87
CA ASN A 131 -2.26 4.95 1.50
C ASN A 131 -2.23 3.67 0.66
N ILE A 132 -3.16 3.56 -0.27
CA ILE A 132 -3.14 2.58 -1.36
C ILE A 132 -3.19 3.36 -2.66
N ASP A 133 -2.10 3.27 -3.41
CA ASP A 133 -1.92 3.95 -4.69
C ASP A 133 -2.66 3.21 -5.82
N THR A 134 -2.60 3.74 -7.04
CA THR A 134 -3.13 3.10 -8.25
C THR A 134 -2.64 1.66 -8.36
N LEU A 135 -3.58 0.73 -8.48
CA LEU A 135 -3.29 -0.68 -8.66
C LEU A 135 -3.04 -0.96 -10.14
N GLN A 136 -2.05 -1.80 -10.42
CA GLN A 136 -1.76 -2.31 -11.76
C GLN A 136 -2.01 -3.82 -11.72
N LEU A 137 -3.09 -4.28 -12.35
CA LEU A 137 -3.57 -5.64 -12.15
C LEU A 137 -3.33 -6.51 -13.39
N PRO A 138 -2.96 -7.79 -13.23
CA PRO A 138 -2.91 -8.72 -14.35
C PRO A 138 -4.27 -8.79 -15.06
N ALA A 139 -4.26 -8.92 -16.39
CA ALA A 139 -5.46 -8.93 -17.23
C ALA A 139 -6.51 -10.01 -16.87
N LYS A 140 -6.12 -11.04 -16.12
CA LYS A 140 -7.01 -12.09 -15.60
C LYS A 140 -7.75 -11.69 -14.32
N THR A 141 -7.39 -10.58 -13.68
CA THR A 141 -8.00 -10.11 -12.43
C THR A 141 -9.32 -9.44 -12.73
N THR A 142 -10.43 -10.09 -12.37
CA THR A 142 -11.77 -9.57 -12.62
C THR A 142 -12.44 -9.01 -11.36
N ALA A 143 -11.84 -9.25 -10.19
CA ALA A 143 -12.36 -8.81 -8.91
C ALA A 143 -11.27 -8.18 -8.02
N VAL A 144 -11.64 -7.11 -7.31
CA VAL A 144 -10.77 -6.42 -6.34
C VAL A 144 -11.50 -6.36 -5.01
N SER A 145 -10.82 -6.82 -3.96
CA SER A 145 -11.31 -6.77 -2.59
C SER A 145 -10.30 -6.12 -1.67
N ILE A 146 -10.70 -5.05 -0.99
CA ILE A 146 -9.90 -4.39 0.03
C ILE A 146 -10.72 -4.39 1.31
N VAL A 147 -10.18 -5.04 2.35
CA VAL A 147 -10.97 -5.35 3.55
C VAL A 147 -10.20 -4.95 4.80
N GLY A 148 -10.80 -4.11 5.64
CA GLY A 148 -10.32 -3.86 6.99
C GLY A 148 -10.52 -5.06 7.90
N GLY A 149 -9.53 -5.30 8.76
CA GLY A 149 -9.44 -6.48 9.60
C GLY A 149 -8.60 -7.61 9.00
N SER A 150 -8.64 -8.77 9.64
CA SER A 150 -7.82 -9.94 9.28
C SER A 150 -8.62 -11.06 8.64
N TYR A 151 -9.86 -10.79 8.21
CA TYR A 151 -10.81 -11.79 7.72
C TYR A 151 -11.48 -11.30 6.44
N TYR A 152 -11.49 -12.17 5.44
CA TYR A 152 -12.21 -11.96 4.20
C TYR A 152 -13.67 -12.44 4.36
N GLY A 153 -14.63 -11.56 4.09
CA GLY A 153 -16.06 -11.90 3.93
C GLY A 153 -16.87 -12.32 5.17
N SER A 154 -16.29 -12.48 6.37
CA SER A 154 -16.98 -13.15 7.49
C SER A 154 -16.97 -12.43 8.85
N ASN A 155 -16.39 -11.24 8.99
CA ASN A 155 -16.34 -10.53 10.27
C ASN A 155 -16.58 -9.02 10.11
N ILE A 156 -17.85 -8.63 10.08
CA ILE A 156 -18.28 -7.23 10.01
C ILE A 156 -18.77 -6.82 11.40
N VAL A 157 -17.98 -5.98 12.08
CA VAL A 157 -18.42 -5.30 13.30
C VAL A 157 -18.75 -3.86 12.92
N LYS A 158 -20.04 -3.53 12.88
CA LYS A 158 -20.50 -2.21 12.48
C LYS A 158 -19.79 -1.12 13.29
N GLY A 159 -19.23 -0.13 12.60
CA GLY A 159 -18.50 0.97 13.23
C GLY A 159 -17.01 0.69 13.43
N HIS A 160 -16.55 -0.57 13.43
CA HIS A 160 -15.13 -0.90 13.48
C HIS A 160 -14.55 -0.96 12.06
N ALA A 161 -13.52 -0.18 11.77
CA ALA A 161 -12.97 -0.07 10.41
C ALA A 161 -11.47 0.23 10.43
N SER A 162 -10.80 -0.02 9.31
CA SER A 162 -9.44 0.45 9.04
C SER A 162 -9.47 1.78 8.27
N ASN A 163 -8.56 2.68 8.57
CA ASN A 163 -8.46 4.00 7.96
C ASN A 163 -7.31 4.07 6.96
N VAL A 164 -7.65 3.98 5.67
CA VAL A 164 -6.70 4.07 4.56
C VAL A 164 -7.23 5.02 3.50
N GLU A 165 -6.34 5.83 2.92
CA GLU A 165 -6.64 6.69 1.77
C GLU A 165 -6.35 5.94 0.47
N PHE A 166 -7.23 6.10 -0.52
CA PHE A 166 -7.09 5.53 -1.85
C PHE A 166 -6.69 6.60 -2.86
N ALA A 167 -5.84 6.23 -3.81
CA ALA A 167 -5.63 7.03 -5.02
C ALA A 167 -6.96 7.33 -5.72
N ALA A 168 -7.09 8.54 -6.26
CA ALA A 168 -8.31 8.95 -6.95
C ALA A 168 -8.61 8.10 -8.20
N ASP A 169 -7.57 7.52 -8.81
CA ASP A 169 -7.61 6.64 -9.96
C ASP A 169 -7.33 5.16 -9.62
N LEU A 170 -7.58 4.76 -8.36
CA LEU A 170 -7.25 3.45 -7.76
C LEU A 170 -7.23 2.26 -8.74
N ILE A 171 -8.34 1.99 -9.42
CA ILE A 171 -8.46 0.92 -10.42
C ILE A 171 -9.18 1.36 -11.69
N ILE A 172 -9.34 2.67 -11.93
CA ILE A 172 -10.09 3.15 -13.12
C ILE A 172 -9.45 2.70 -14.44
N LYS A 173 -8.13 2.46 -14.44
CA LYS A 173 -7.35 1.99 -15.60
C LYS A 173 -7.43 0.47 -15.82
N GLU A 174 -8.20 -0.26 -15.01
CA GLU A 174 -8.31 -1.71 -15.01
C GLU A 174 -9.68 -2.18 -15.55
N PRO A 175 -9.97 -2.03 -16.86
CA PRO A 175 -11.32 -2.24 -17.43
C PRO A 175 -11.83 -3.67 -17.30
N GLN A 176 -10.94 -4.64 -17.10
CA GLN A 176 -11.29 -6.04 -16.85
C GLN A 176 -11.89 -6.30 -15.46
N VAL A 177 -11.70 -5.37 -14.51
CA VAL A 177 -12.25 -5.49 -13.15
C VAL A 177 -13.72 -5.11 -13.18
N THR A 178 -14.57 -6.07 -12.82
CA THR A 178 -16.03 -5.91 -12.85
C THR A 178 -16.67 -6.01 -11.46
N GLN A 179 -15.94 -6.57 -10.49
CA GLN A 179 -16.42 -6.78 -9.12
C GLN A 179 -15.50 -6.05 -8.12
N ILE A 180 -16.06 -5.11 -7.38
CA ILE A 180 -15.37 -4.36 -6.34
C ILE A 180 -16.04 -4.64 -5.00
N TYR A 181 -15.26 -5.07 -4.01
CA TYR A 181 -15.74 -5.36 -2.65
C TYR A 181 -14.86 -4.67 -1.61
N PHE A 182 -15.38 -3.57 -1.05
CA PHE A 182 -14.72 -2.81 0.01
C PHE A 182 -15.48 -2.98 1.32
N ALA A 183 -14.80 -3.49 2.35
CA ALA A 183 -15.44 -3.79 3.62
C ALA A 183 -14.63 -3.34 4.84
N ASN A 184 -15.31 -2.85 5.89
CA ASN A 184 -14.70 -2.39 7.14
C ASN A 184 -13.62 -1.31 6.92
N LEU A 185 -13.89 -0.33 6.06
CA LEU A 185 -12.96 0.74 5.72
C LEU A 185 -13.57 2.10 6.06
N ASN A 186 -12.76 3.06 6.49
CA ASN A 186 -13.20 4.43 6.63
C ASN A 186 -13.27 5.12 5.25
N LEU A 187 -14.40 4.98 4.56
CA LEU A 187 -14.62 5.57 3.24
C LEU A 187 -15.18 7.00 3.32
N GLN A 188 -15.64 7.42 4.49
CA GLN A 188 -16.29 8.72 4.71
C GLN A 188 -15.45 9.92 4.20
N PRO A 189 -14.12 10.01 4.45
CA PRO A 189 -13.32 11.15 3.97
C PRO A 189 -13.18 11.23 2.44
N GLN A 190 -13.53 10.15 1.74
CA GLN A 190 -13.26 9.96 0.31
C GLN A 190 -14.56 9.76 -0.49
N VAL A 191 -15.72 9.92 0.15
CA VAL A 191 -17.05 9.61 -0.40
C VAL A 191 -17.30 10.26 -1.76
N ASP A 192 -16.88 11.51 -1.94
CA ASP A 192 -17.07 12.27 -3.18
C ASP A 192 -16.18 11.80 -4.34
N LYS A 193 -15.12 11.04 -4.04
CA LYS A 193 -14.13 10.56 -5.00
C LYS A 193 -14.38 9.11 -5.42
N LEU A 194 -15.21 8.35 -4.67
CA LEU A 194 -15.38 6.91 -4.86
C LEU A 194 -15.73 6.53 -6.30
N ALA A 195 -16.69 7.21 -6.93
CA ALA A 195 -17.06 6.91 -8.32
C ALA A 195 -15.89 7.09 -9.31
N GLY A 196 -14.95 7.99 -9.04
CA GLY A 196 -13.77 8.21 -9.88
C GLY A 196 -12.69 7.13 -9.74
N MET A 197 -12.76 6.29 -8.70
CA MET A 197 -11.77 5.26 -8.42
C MET A 197 -11.95 4.00 -9.26
N PHE A 198 -13.12 3.79 -9.87
CA PHE A 198 -13.52 2.51 -10.44
C PHE A 198 -13.75 2.56 -11.95
N PRO A 199 -13.53 1.44 -12.68
CA PRO A 199 -13.90 1.33 -14.08
C PRO A 199 -15.41 1.50 -14.27
N SER A 200 -15.82 2.31 -15.24
CA SER A 200 -17.25 2.46 -15.61
C SER A 200 -17.91 1.16 -16.10
N THR A 201 -17.10 0.15 -16.44
CA THR A 201 -17.52 -1.21 -16.82
C THR A 201 -17.90 -2.08 -15.63
N ALA A 202 -17.68 -1.62 -14.39
CA ALA A 202 -18.01 -2.37 -13.19
C ALA A 202 -19.49 -2.75 -13.14
N THR A 203 -19.77 -4.01 -12.80
CA THR A 203 -21.12 -4.57 -12.71
C THR A 203 -21.58 -4.75 -11.27
N SER A 204 -20.63 -4.91 -10.33
CA SER A 204 -20.90 -5.01 -8.90
C SER A 204 -19.89 -4.19 -8.11
N ILE A 205 -20.37 -3.30 -7.27
CA ILE A 205 -19.56 -2.51 -6.33
C ILE A 205 -20.22 -2.65 -4.96
N MET A 206 -19.50 -3.02 -3.93
CA MET A 206 -20.08 -3.22 -2.60
C MET A 206 -19.27 -2.45 -1.55
N PHE A 207 -19.95 -1.56 -0.83
CA PHE A 207 -19.39 -0.86 0.33
C PHE A 207 -20.05 -1.37 1.61
N ILE A 208 -19.35 -2.22 2.35
CA ILE A 208 -19.88 -2.84 3.57
C ILE A 208 -19.17 -2.26 4.78
N ASN A 209 -19.93 -1.69 5.73
CA ASN A 209 -19.34 -1.06 6.92
C ASN A 209 -18.26 0.00 6.54
N GLY A 210 -18.56 0.80 5.51
CA GLY A 210 -17.67 1.84 4.99
C GLY A 210 -17.65 3.14 5.80
N LEU A 211 -18.34 3.17 6.95
CA LEU A 211 -18.65 4.36 7.75
C LEU A 211 -19.38 5.50 7.00
N LEU A 212 -19.91 5.21 5.81
CA LEU A 212 -20.65 6.16 5.00
C LEU A 212 -21.97 6.56 5.69
N THR A 213 -22.23 7.86 5.78
CA THR A 213 -23.49 8.42 6.28
C THR A 213 -24.38 8.95 5.17
N THR A 214 -23.84 9.08 3.96
CA THR A 214 -24.53 9.50 2.74
C THR A 214 -24.19 8.56 1.59
N PHE A 215 -25.09 8.50 0.61
CA PHE A 215 -24.82 7.75 -0.62
C PHE A 215 -23.75 8.47 -1.45
N PRO A 216 -22.71 7.78 -1.94
CA PRO A 216 -21.67 8.39 -2.76
C PRO A 216 -22.20 8.97 -4.08
N PRO A 217 -21.83 10.20 -4.47
CA PRO A 217 -22.24 10.76 -5.75
C PRO A 217 -21.52 10.08 -6.93
N GLY A 218 -21.99 10.34 -8.16
CA GLY A 218 -21.28 9.96 -9.39
C GLY A 218 -21.55 8.55 -9.91
N PHE A 219 -22.18 7.65 -9.13
CA PHE A 219 -22.46 6.28 -9.56
C PHE A 219 -23.46 6.14 -10.70
N THR A 220 -24.16 7.22 -11.09
CA THR A 220 -25.04 7.25 -12.26
C THR A 220 -24.30 7.09 -13.59
N THR A 221 -22.97 7.22 -13.61
CA THR A 221 -22.15 7.02 -14.82
C THR A 221 -21.89 5.55 -15.13
N PHE A 222 -22.16 4.64 -14.20
CA PHE A 222 -21.91 3.21 -14.34
C PHE A 222 -23.14 2.52 -14.96
N THR A 223 -23.24 2.55 -16.29
CA THR A 223 -24.40 1.99 -17.00
C THR A 223 -24.51 0.47 -16.94
N ALA A 224 -23.42 -0.22 -16.58
CA ALA A 224 -23.36 -1.68 -16.45
C ALA A 224 -23.60 -2.17 -15.00
N LEU A 225 -23.71 -1.25 -14.03
CA LEU A 225 -23.83 -1.58 -12.62
C LEU A 225 -25.21 -2.19 -12.34
N THR A 226 -25.21 -3.42 -11.83
CA THR A 226 -26.43 -4.15 -11.45
C THR A 226 -26.52 -4.37 -9.95
N ASN A 227 -25.41 -4.18 -9.22
CA ASN A 227 -25.33 -4.32 -7.77
C ASN A 227 -24.46 -3.21 -7.16
N LEU A 228 -25.05 -2.45 -6.23
CA LEU A 228 -24.39 -1.39 -5.46
C LEU A 228 -24.74 -1.46 -3.98
#